data_AF-A0A8T4HXF9-F1
#
_entry.id   AF-A0A8T4HXF9-F1
#
_cell.length_a   1.000
_cell.length_b   1.000
_cell.length_c   1.000
_cell.angle_alpha   90.00
_cell.angle_beta   90.00
_cell.angle_gamma   90.00
#
_symmetry.space_group_name_H-M   'P 1'
#
loop_
_entity.id
_entity.type
_entity.pdbx_description
1 polymer ?
#
loop_
_entity_poly.entity_id
_entity_poly.type
_entity_poly.pdbx_seq_one_letter_code
_entity_poly.pdbx_strand_id
1 'polypeptide(L)'
;PVASRTWWYSGTPDVIGDVPDGRRLICDYKSGRSGIWGETALQLAAYARAEFYLDEHGIEQPIPHVDGGLAVWLRADGYDTYLV
;
A
#
# COMPACT_ATOMS: atom_id res chain seq x y z
N PRO A 1 0.07 -5.50 -9.50
CA PRO A 1 -0.72 -4.28 -9.82
C PRO A 1 -2.12 -4.38 -9.23
N VAL A 2 -2.76 -3.25 -8.91
CA VAL A 2 -4.15 -3.15 -8.42
C VAL A 2 -4.97 -2.19 -9.29
N ALA A 3 -6.28 -2.39 -9.37
CA ALA A 3 -7.16 -1.50 -10.12
C ALA A 3 -8.61 -1.47 -9.60
N SER A 4 -9.31 -0.38 -9.89
CA SER A 4 -10.77 -0.25 -9.76
C SER A 4 -11.37 0.20 -11.08
N ARG A 5 -12.34 -0.57 -11.59
CA ARG A 5 -13.12 -0.20 -12.78
C ARG A 5 -14.20 0.81 -12.45
N THR A 6 -14.75 0.77 -11.24
CA THR A 6 -15.77 1.72 -10.78
C THR A 6 -15.24 3.15 -10.82
N TRP A 7 -14.01 3.36 -10.37
CA TRP A 7 -13.40 4.69 -10.23
C TRP A 7 -12.28 4.97 -11.23
N TRP A 8 -12.04 4.06 -12.18
CA TRP A 8 -11.08 4.23 -13.28
C TRP A 8 -9.66 4.61 -12.84
N TYR A 9 -9.11 3.88 -11.88
CA TYR A 9 -7.70 4.02 -11.50
C TYR A 9 -6.99 2.67 -11.43
N SER A 10 -5.67 2.72 -11.54
CA SER A 10 -4.79 1.58 -11.31
C SER A 10 -3.47 2.04 -10.70
N GLY A 11 -2.71 1.12 -10.12
CA GLY A 11 -1.39 1.39 -9.57
C GLY A 11 -0.67 0.12 -9.11
N THR A 12 0.50 0.31 -8.52
CA THR A 12 1.31 -0.78 -7.99
C THR A 12 1.64 -0.47 -6.54
N PRO A 13 1.06 -1.21 -5.57
CA PRO A 13 1.49 -1.11 -4.18
C PRO A 13 2.89 -1.72 -4.03
N ASP A 14 3.69 -1.21 -3.10
CA ASP A 14 4.97 -1.83 -2.77
C ASP A 14 4.74 -3.19 -2.11
N VAL A 15 3.91 -3.23 -1.05
CA VAL A 15 3.58 -4.44 -0.29
C VAL A 15 2.15 -4.41 0.24
N ILE A 16 1.46 -5.55 0.14
CA ILE A 16 0.33 -5.91 1.01
C ILE A 16 0.73 -7.21 1.71
N GLY A 17 0.72 -7.24 3.03
CA GLY A 17 1.23 -8.39 3.77
C GLY A 17 0.74 -8.48 5.21
N ASP A 18 0.90 -9.66 5.78
CA ASP A 18 0.52 -9.97 7.15
C ASP A 18 1.69 -9.64 8.11
N VAL A 19 1.37 -8.97 9.22
CA VAL A 19 2.32 -8.67 10.30
C VAL A 19 2.15 -9.66 11.46
N PRO A 20 3.16 -9.83 12.35
CA PRO A 20 3.13 -10.85 13.41
C PRO A 20 1.94 -10.82 14.38
N ASP A 21 1.25 -9.68 14.49
CA ASP A 21 0.05 -9.54 15.32
C ASP A 21 -1.26 -9.95 14.62
N GLY A 22 -1.15 -10.49 13.40
CA GLY A 22 -2.27 -11.03 12.63
C GLY A 22 -3.00 -10.01 11.75
N ARG A 23 -2.61 -8.73 11.78
CA ARG A 23 -3.16 -7.72 10.86
C ARG A 23 -2.55 -7.85 9.47
N ARG A 24 -3.33 -7.53 8.44
CA ARG A 24 -2.88 -7.32 7.07
C ARG A 24 -2.73 -5.83 6.80
N LEU A 25 -1.52 -5.38 6.50
CA LEU A 25 -1.24 -3.97 6.22
C LEU A 25 -0.87 -3.78 4.75
N ILE A 26 -1.20 -2.62 4.21
CA ILE A 26 -0.61 -2.10 2.98
C ILE A 26 0.52 -1.15 3.33
N CYS A 27 1.69 -1.35 2.73
CA CYS A 27 2.90 -0.60 3.04
C CYS A 27 3.44 0.11 1.80
N ASP A 28 3.97 1.31 2.01
CA ASP A 28 4.65 2.10 0.98
C ASP A 28 5.94 2.70 1.56
N TYR A 29 7.03 2.57 0.81
CA TYR A 29 8.36 3.01 1.19
C TYR A 29 8.69 4.34 0.51
N LYS A 30 8.98 5.38 1.31
CA LYS A 30 9.42 6.68 0.80
C LYS A 30 10.84 6.98 1.28
N SER A 31 11.70 7.40 0.36
CA SER A 31 13.08 7.83 0.64
C SER A 31 13.30 9.34 0.51
N GLY A 32 12.22 10.10 0.33
CA GLY A 32 12.28 11.55 0.16
C GLY A 32 12.91 12.24 1.36
N ARG A 33 13.78 13.23 1.12
CA ARG A 33 14.46 13.99 2.18
C ARG A 33 13.49 14.72 3.12
N SER A 34 12.32 15.10 2.62
CA SER A 34 11.31 15.89 3.35
C SER A 34 10.33 15.03 4.18
N GLY A 35 10.50 13.71 4.24
CA GLY A 35 9.60 12.82 4.99
C GLY A 35 8.40 12.33 4.19
N ILE A 36 7.38 11.87 4.93
CA ILE A 36 6.11 11.37 4.39
C ILE A 36 5.15 12.53 4.16
N TRP A 37 4.63 12.64 2.94
CA TRP A 37 3.55 13.57 2.59
C TRP A 37 2.19 12.91 2.80
N GLY A 38 1.19 13.71 3.19
CA GLY A 38 -0.16 13.22 3.49
C GLY A 38 -0.84 12.50 2.32
N GLU A 39 -0.43 12.76 1.07
CA GLU A 39 -0.88 12.03 -0.11
C GLU A 39 -0.55 10.52 -0.06
N THR A 40 0.47 10.12 0.71
CA THR A 40 0.81 8.70 0.91
C THR A 40 -0.37 7.94 1.53
N ALA A 41 -1.07 8.56 2.48
CA ALA A 41 -2.28 7.97 3.05
C ALA A 41 -3.40 7.82 2.01
N LEU A 42 -3.55 8.79 1.11
CA LEU A 42 -4.52 8.73 0.00
C LEU A 42 -4.16 7.62 -0.99
N GLN A 43 -2.88 7.47 -1.33
CA GLN A 43 -2.38 6.41 -2.20
C GLN A 43 -2.66 5.01 -1.61
N LEU A 44 -2.28 4.79 -0.35
CA LEU A 44 -2.52 3.53 0.34
C LEU A 44 -4.02 3.23 0.46
N ALA A 45 -4.84 4.23 0.77
CA ALA A 45 -6.28 4.10 0.85
C ALA A 45 -6.92 3.77 -0.51
N ALA A 46 -6.39 4.31 -1.61
CA ALA A 46 -6.84 3.95 -2.96
C ALA A 46 -6.54 2.49 -3.26
N TYR A 47 -5.30 2.04 -3.03
CA TYR A 47 -4.92 0.65 -3.33
C TYR A 47 -5.62 -0.38 -2.43
N ALA A 48 -5.81 -0.09 -1.14
CA ALA A 48 -6.58 -0.95 -0.23
C ALA A 48 -8.06 -1.05 -0.59
N ARG A 49 -8.59 -0.10 -1.36
CA ARG A 49 -9.99 -0.07 -1.85
C ARG A 49 -10.10 -0.34 -3.35
N ALA A 50 -9.03 -0.81 -3.97
CA ALA A 50 -9.10 -1.31 -5.34
C ALA A 50 -9.99 -2.56 -5.37
N GLU A 51 -10.53 -2.88 -6.55
CA GLU A 51 -11.42 -4.02 -6.71
C GLU A 51 -10.62 -5.32 -6.81
N PHE A 52 -9.52 -5.29 -7.56
CA PHE A 52 -8.70 -6.46 -7.81
C PHE A 52 -7.20 -6.13 -7.90
N TYR A 53 -6.39 -7.16 -7.71
CA TYR A 53 -4.98 -7.19 -8.11
C TYR A 53 -4.77 -8.27 -9.18
N LEU A 54 -3.68 -8.13 -9.93
CA LEU A 54 -3.20 -9.19 -10.84
C LEU A 54 -2.16 -10.04 -10.11
N ASP A 55 -2.39 -11.35 -10.06
CA ASP A 55 -1.43 -12.32 -9.53
C ASP A 55 -0.25 -12.57 -10.50
N GLU A 56 0.64 -13.49 -10.15
CA GLU A 56 1.83 -13.83 -10.93
C GLU A 56 1.53 -14.39 -12.33
N HIS A 57 0.30 -14.84 -12.57
CA HIS A 57 -0.17 -15.34 -13.86
C HIS A 57 -1.01 -14.30 -14.61
N GLY A 58 -1.16 -13.08 -14.07
CA GLY A 58 -1.97 -12.02 -14.65
C GLY A 58 -3.48 -12.24 -14.47
N ILE A 59 -3.89 -13.11 -13.55
CA ILE A 59 -5.30 -13.36 -13.26
C ILE A 59 -5.78 -12.39 -12.18
N GLU A 60 -7.00 -11.90 -12.34
CA GLU A 60 -7.63 -11.00 -11.38
C GLU A 60 -8.03 -11.74 -10.11
N GLN A 61 -7.57 -11.22 -8.99
CA GLN A 61 -7.92 -11.67 -7.65
C GLN A 61 -8.53 -10.49 -6.89
N PRO A 62 -9.57 -10.71 -6.06
CA PRO A 62 -10.12 -9.64 -5.24
C PRO A 62 -9.05 -9.10 -4.31
N ILE A 63 -9.04 -7.78 -4.07
CA ILE A 63 -8.17 -7.20 -3.05
C ILE A 63 -8.57 -7.81 -1.69
N PRO A 64 -7.62 -8.38 -0.94
CA PRO A 64 -7.92 -8.91 0.39
C PRO A 64 -8.31 -7.78 1.34
N HIS A 65 -8.98 -8.12 2.44
CA HIS A 65 -9.20 -7.16 3.52
C HIS A 65 -7.86 -6.62 4.04
N VAL A 66 -7.74 -5.30 4.16
CA VAL A 66 -6.55 -4.61 4.68
C VAL A 66 -6.97 -3.83 5.93
N ASP A 67 -6.28 -4.06 7.04
CA ASP A 67 -6.59 -3.49 8.35
C ASP A 67 -6.08 -2.05 8.53
N GLY A 68 -5.09 -1.63 7.74
CA GLY A 68 -4.55 -0.27 7.79
C GLY A 68 -3.36 -0.03 6.85
N GLY A 69 -2.93 1.22 6.76
CA GLY A 69 -1.75 1.62 6.00
C GLY A 69 -0.51 1.80 6.89
N LEU A 70 0.66 1.52 6.33
CA LEU A 70 1.96 1.78 6.94
C LEU A 70 2.85 2.55 5.95
N ALA A 71 3.13 3.81 6.24
CA ALA A 71 4.13 4.57 5.51
C ALA A 71 5.49 4.40 6.20
N VAL A 72 6.51 3.98 5.44
CA VAL A 72 7.87 3.79 5.96
C VAL A 72 8.78 4.85 5.35
N TRP A 73 9.26 5.77 6.18
CA TRP A 73 10.24 6.76 5.76
C TRP A 73 11.65 6.18 5.92
N LEU A 74 12.25 5.80 4.79
CA LEU A 74 13.59 5.22 4.75
C LEU A 74 14.65 6.30 4.54
N ARG A 75 15.76 6.20 5.28
CA ARG A 75 16.95 7.04 5.15
C ARG A 75 18.20 6.17 5.21
N ALA A 76 19.35 6.75 4.88
CA ALA A 76 20.62 6.04 4.94
C ALA A 76 21.01 5.60 6.36
N ASP A 77 20.52 6.31 7.39
CA ASP A 77 20.83 6.11 8.79
C ASP A 77 19.74 5.38 9.58
N GLY A 78 18.62 5.02 8.95
CA GLY A 78 17.52 4.32 9.62
C GLY A 78 16.17 4.55 8.96
N TYR A 79 15.11 4.36 9.73
CA TYR A 79 13.74 4.53 9.26
C TYR A 79 12.79 4.98 10.37
N ASP A 80 11.68 5.59 9.97
CA ASP A 80 10.51 5.81 10.83
C ASP A 80 9.27 5.21 10.18
N THR A 81 8.31 4.80 11.00
CA THR A 81 7.05 4.23 10.55
C THR A 81 5.87 5.06 11.01
N TYR A 82 4.91 5.27 10.10
CA TYR A 82 3.68 6.01 10.37
C TYR A 82 2.49 5.13 10.00
N LEU A 83 1.65 4.82 10.99
CA LEU A 83 0.34 4.23 10.71
C LEU A 83 -0.56 5.30 10.13
N VAL A 84 -1.24 4.98 9.03
CA VAL A 84 -2.11 5.89 8.27
C VAL A 84 -3.46 5.26 7.93
#